data_AF-A0A197JJH6-F1
#
_entry.id   AF-A0A197JJH6-F1
#
_cell.length_a   1.000
_cell.length_b   1.000
_cell.length_c   1.000
_cell.angle_alpha   90.00
_cell.angle_beta   90.00
_cell.angle_gamma   90.00
#
_symmetry.space_group_name_H-M   'P 1'
#
loop_
_entity.id
_entity.type
_entity.pdbx_description
1 polymer ?
#
loop_
_entity_poly.entity_id
_entity_poly.type
_entity_poly.pdbx_seq_one_letter_code
_entity_poly.pdbx_strand_id
1 'polypeptide(L)'
;MTVTSSAFLDFVIGFGVSLIASVMNAAGLNLLKLDHVRNSALSTERQRNECGRPMWHIGLYLYIASQLAGSTIALNFLKTQWVAPLGSIALIFNFVFAKILVGTQITRQDVYGTVVVMASVVWIVVFGGMNSSGDIEERMTLTDLKMLFARIVFIIYFSVLNGIIFAFLGLGMYAYWAISLDDESGQLRKNMKARLTQLLGTNRFARASGLTLEGDEGLAAEARDQRLKKVVAMIFSACGGLLASETLLLAKSGVKLITSTLAGDNQFTDYLSYFILFVLVFTAILQVYCLNTGLKLYDSVLVVPTFYGFYTAFGLINSTIYLNQLGDYEPWVLLLVLLGIGALIYGVKMLSAPKPDPNSA
;
A
#
# COMPACT_ATOMS: atom_id res chain seq x y z
N MET A 1 20.21 15.05 -35.03
CA MET A 1 20.58 13.70 -34.53
C MET A 1 21.04 13.69 -33.07
N THR A 2 21.49 14.81 -32.48
CA THR A 2 21.94 14.88 -31.07
C THR A 2 20.80 14.94 -30.04
N VAL A 3 19.65 15.55 -30.37
CA VAL A 3 18.49 15.66 -29.47
C VAL A 3 17.79 14.30 -29.27
N THR A 4 17.81 13.44 -30.28
CA THR A 4 17.24 12.08 -30.19
C THR A 4 18.10 11.13 -29.35
N SER A 5 19.43 11.31 -29.33
CA SER A 5 20.31 10.50 -28.50
C SER A 5 20.22 10.86 -27.02
N SER A 6 20.02 12.15 -26.68
CA SER A 6 19.82 12.57 -25.28
C SER A 6 18.48 12.09 -24.74
N ALA A 7 17.38 12.24 -25.48
CA ALA A 7 16.06 11.78 -25.05
C ALA A 7 16.00 10.24 -24.88
N PHE A 8 16.67 9.49 -25.77
CA PHE A 8 16.78 8.04 -25.63
C PHE A 8 17.63 7.65 -24.41
N LEU A 9 18.74 8.36 -24.16
CA LEU A 9 19.59 8.13 -23.00
C LEU A 9 18.83 8.39 -21.69
N ASP A 10 18.10 9.50 -21.60
CA ASP A 10 17.26 9.83 -20.44
C ASP A 10 16.21 8.74 -20.20
N PHE A 11 15.55 8.29 -21.27
CA PHE A 11 14.60 7.18 -21.18
C PHE A 11 15.25 5.90 -20.63
N VAL A 12 16.42 5.51 -21.14
CA VAL A 12 17.14 4.31 -20.69
C VAL A 12 17.58 4.43 -19.23
N ILE A 13 18.10 5.59 -18.82
CA ILE A 13 18.49 5.86 -17.44
C ILE A 13 17.28 5.76 -16.52
N GLY A 14 16.19 6.46 -16.85
CA GLY A 14 14.98 6.45 -16.05
C GLY A 14 14.35 5.06 -15.96
N PHE A 15 14.32 4.31 -17.06
CA PHE A 15 13.87 2.91 -17.07
C PHE A 15 14.72 2.04 -16.13
N GLY A 16 16.05 2.14 -16.23
CA GLY A 16 16.98 1.38 -15.39
C GLY A 16 16.80 1.70 -13.90
N VAL A 17 16.67 2.97 -13.55
CA VAL A 17 16.41 3.43 -12.18
C VAL A 17 15.08 2.88 -11.67
N SER A 18 13.99 2.99 -12.44
CA SER A 18 12.68 2.44 -12.04
C SER A 18 12.70 0.92 -11.87
N LEU A 19 13.45 0.20 -12.70
CA LEU A 19 13.61 -1.24 -12.58
C LEU A 19 14.37 -1.62 -11.30
N ILE A 20 15.50 -0.95 -11.03
CA ILE A 20 16.29 -1.17 -9.80
C ILE A 20 15.44 -0.87 -8.57
N ALA A 21 14.72 0.27 -8.56
CA ALA A 21 13.82 0.61 -7.47
C ALA A 21 12.73 -0.46 -7.27
N SER A 22 12.15 -0.97 -8.35
CA SER A 22 11.14 -2.04 -8.28
C SER A 22 11.67 -3.34 -7.67
N VAL A 23 12.90 -3.72 -8.02
CA VAL A 23 13.60 -4.88 -7.45
C VAL A 23 13.91 -4.66 -5.96
N MET A 24 14.47 -3.50 -5.60
CA MET A 24 14.77 -3.15 -4.22
C MET A 24 13.52 -3.13 -3.36
N ASN A 25 12.42 -2.57 -3.87
CA ASN A 25 11.12 -2.53 -3.20
C ASN A 25 10.63 -3.95 -2.88
N ALA A 26 10.56 -4.81 -3.90
CA ALA A 26 10.13 -6.19 -3.74
C ALA A 26 11.04 -6.99 -2.80
N ALA A 27 12.35 -6.82 -2.91
CA ALA A 27 13.32 -7.47 -2.03
C ALA A 27 13.16 -6.98 -0.58
N GLY A 28 13.02 -5.68 -0.34
CA GLY A 28 12.86 -5.09 0.98
C GLY A 28 11.63 -5.61 1.71
N LEU A 29 10.48 -5.63 1.04
CA LEU A 29 9.23 -6.14 1.60
C LEU A 29 9.30 -7.65 1.89
N ASN A 30 9.94 -8.44 1.02
CA ASN A 30 10.08 -9.88 1.25
C ASN A 30 11.16 -10.22 2.29
N LEU A 31 12.19 -9.38 2.47
CA LEU A 31 13.13 -9.51 3.57
C LEU A 31 12.47 -9.21 4.92
N LEU A 32 11.62 -8.17 4.99
CA LEU A 32 10.78 -7.91 6.17
C LEU A 32 9.89 -9.11 6.48
N LYS A 33 9.21 -9.66 5.45
CA LYS A 33 8.36 -10.84 5.63
C LYS A 33 9.17 -12.05 6.12
N LEU A 34 10.32 -12.31 5.51
CA LEU A 34 11.20 -13.41 5.89
C LEU A 34 11.68 -13.27 7.35
N ASP A 35 12.07 -12.07 7.76
CA ASP A 35 12.46 -11.79 9.14
C ASP A 35 11.31 -12.07 10.14
N HIS A 36 10.08 -11.64 9.82
CA HIS A 36 8.91 -11.94 10.64
C HIS A 36 8.61 -13.43 10.72
N VAL A 37 8.68 -14.15 9.61
CA VAL A 37 8.48 -15.61 9.56
C VAL A 37 9.54 -16.31 10.42
N ARG A 38 10.82 -15.97 10.25
CA ARG A 38 11.94 -16.55 11.02
C ARG A 38 11.78 -16.30 12.52
N ASN A 39 11.42 -15.08 12.91
CA ASN A 39 11.22 -14.75 14.32
C ASN A 39 9.98 -15.45 14.90
N SER A 40 8.89 -15.54 14.14
CA SER A 40 7.66 -16.22 14.59
C SER A 40 7.83 -17.73 14.77
N ALA A 41 8.82 -18.34 14.10
CA ALA A 41 9.18 -19.75 14.25
C ALA A 41 10.00 -20.04 15.53
N LEU A 42 10.50 -19.01 16.21
CA LEU A 42 11.21 -19.16 17.48
C LEU A 42 10.22 -19.29 18.65
N SER A 43 10.66 -19.94 19.73
CA SER A 43 9.92 -19.94 21.00
C SER A 43 9.71 -18.52 21.52
N THR A 44 8.59 -18.28 22.21
CA THR A 44 8.17 -16.94 22.68
C THR A 44 9.28 -16.19 23.42
N GLU A 45 10.08 -16.87 24.25
CA GLU A 45 11.21 -16.29 24.99
C GLU A 45 12.38 -15.83 24.11
N ARG A 46 12.57 -16.45 22.94
CA ARG A 46 13.67 -16.11 22.00
C ARG A 46 13.26 -15.08 20.96
N GLN A 47 11.97 -14.77 20.85
CA GLN A 47 11.47 -13.76 19.93
C GLN A 47 12.00 -12.39 20.35
N ARG A 48 12.47 -11.62 19.37
CA ARG A 48 13.00 -10.26 19.60
C ARG A 48 12.08 -9.22 18.98
N ASN A 49 12.07 -8.05 19.60
CA ASN A 49 11.43 -6.86 19.04
C ASN A 49 12.06 -6.48 17.70
N GLU A 50 11.27 -5.82 16.85
CA GLU A 50 11.63 -5.53 15.46
C GLU A 50 12.93 -4.76 15.31
N CYS A 51 13.08 -3.68 16.09
CA CYS A 51 14.26 -2.82 16.08
C CYS A 51 15.54 -3.53 16.54
N GLY A 52 15.44 -4.71 17.16
CA GLY A 52 16.58 -5.51 17.61
C GLY A 52 17.08 -6.52 16.56
N ARG A 53 16.45 -6.59 15.38
CA ARG A 53 16.75 -7.59 14.35
C ARG A 53 17.43 -6.92 13.15
N PRO A 54 18.67 -7.28 12.79
CA PRO A 54 19.40 -6.63 11.69
C PRO A 54 18.76 -6.87 10.32
N MET A 55 18.18 -8.06 10.09
CA MET A 55 17.49 -8.38 8.83
C MET A 55 16.26 -7.48 8.61
N TRP A 56 15.54 -7.16 9.69
CA TRP A 56 14.42 -6.23 9.65
C TRP A 56 14.86 -4.83 9.17
N HIS A 57 15.98 -4.31 9.70
CA HIS A 57 16.53 -3.03 9.27
C HIS A 57 16.96 -3.03 7.81
N ILE A 58 17.61 -4.10 7.35
CA ILE A 58 17.98 -4.24 5.94
C ILE A 58 16.74 -4.19 5.05
N GLY A 59 15.70 -4.95 5.38
CA GLY A 59 14.43 -4.93 4.64
C GLY A 59 13.75 -3.56 4.64
N LEU A 60 13.69 -2.90 5.80
CA LEU A 60 13.09 -1.58 5.97
C LEU A 60 13.83 -0.50 5.16
N TYR A 61 15.16 -0.41 5.31
CA TYR A 61 15.95 0.60 4.63
C TYR A 61 16.00 0.36 3.12
N LEU A 62 16.01 -0.90 2.68
CA LEU A 62 15.93 -1.23 1.26
C LEU A 62 14.59 -0.80 0.66
N TYR A 63 13.49 -1.01 1.39
CA TYR A 63 12.17 -0.51 1.00
C TYR A 63 12.14 1.02 0.95
N ILE A 64 12.58 1.72 2.00
CA ILE A 64 12.60 3.19 2.04
C ILE A 64 13.47 3.76 0.90
N ALA A 65 14.68 3.23 0.71
CA ALA A 65 15.57 3.66 -0.36
C ALA A 65 14.94 3.46 -1.75
N SER A 66 14.21 2.36 -1.96
CA SER A 66 13.52 2.12 -3.23
C SER A 66 12.43 3.15 -3.51
N GLN A 67 11.67 3.56 -2.49
CA GLN A 67 10.61 4.55 -2.63
C GLN A 67 11.19 5.94 -2.92
N LEU A 68 12.30 6.31 -2.28
CA LEU A 68 13.00 7.57 -2.55
C LEU A 68 13.59 7.58 -3.96
N ALA A 69 14.36 6.56 -4.33
CA ALA A 69 15.01 6.48 -5.64
C ALA A 69 14.00 6.42 -6.79
N GLY A 70 12.97 5.57 -6.65
CA GLY A 70 11.96 5.34 -7.68
C GLY A 70 11.07 6.54 -7.95
N SER A 71 10.80 7.38 -6.95
CA SER A 71 9.96 8.57 -7.13
C SER A 71 10.76 9.83 -7.50
N THR A 72 11.93 10.06 -6.88
CA THR A 72 12.67 11.31 -7.08
C THR A 72 13.59 11.29 -8.29
N ILE A 73 14.29 10.17 -8.53
CA ILE A 73 15.28 10.07 -9.60
C ILE A 73 14.56 9.77 -10.92
N ALA A 74 13.61 8.83 -10.93
CA ALA A 74 12.94 8.44 -12.17
C ALA A 74 12.12 9.58 -12.79
N LEU A 75 11.49 10.44 -11.99
CA LEU A 75 10.69 11.57 -12.48
C LEU A 75 11.54 12.67 -13.14
N ASN A 76 12.85 12.72 -12.91
CA ASN A 76 13.74 13.64 -13.61
C ASN A 76 14.03 13.20 -15.07
N PHE A 77 13.80 11.92 -15.39
CA PHE A 77 14.17 11.33 -16.67
C PHE A 77 12.96 10.76 -17.45
N LEU A 78 11.88 10.41 -16.75
CA LEU A 78 10.67 9.84 -17.33
C LEU A 78 9.45 10.69 -17.02
N LYS A 79 8.58 10.85 -18.02
CA LYS A 79 7.22 11.34 -17.80
C LYS A 79 6.46 10.38 -16.89
N THR A 80 5.61 10.93 -16.01
CA THR A 80 4.78 10.19 -15.04
C THR A 80 4.01 9.02 -15.66
N GLN A 81 3.59 9.14 -16.93
CA GLN A 81 2.90 8.10 -17.70
C GLN A 81 3.70 6.79 -17.82
N TRP A 82 5.04 6.87 -17.91
CA TRP A 82 5.92 5.69 -18.04
C TRP A 82 6.27 5.06 -16.70
N VAL A 83 6.23 5.85 -15.62
CA VAL A 83 6.62 5.38 -14.29
C VAL A 83 5.63 4.35 -13.74
N ALA A 84 4.34 4.47 -14.06
CA ALA A 84 3.32 3.56 -13.54
C ALA A 84 3.38 2.11 -14.07
N PRO A 85 3.53 1.86 -15.39
CA PRO A 85 3.81 0.52 -15.90
C PRO A 85 5.09 -0.08 -15.31
N LEU A 86 6.14 0.73 -15.16
CA LEU A 86 7.41 0.28 -14.58
C LEU A 86 7.28 -0.06 -13.09
N GLY A 87 6.54 0.73 -12.33
CA GLY A 87 6.26 0.44 -10.91
C GLY A 87 5.45 -0.84 -10.72
N SER A 88 4.59 -1.20 -11.68
CA SER A 88 3.83 -2.46 -11.64
C SER A 88 4.73 -3.70 -11.78
N ILE A 89 5.95 -3.55 -12.33
CA ILE A 89 6.95 -4.64 -12.39
C ILE A 89 7.39 -5.06 -10.98
N ALA A 90 7.32 -4.17 -9.99
CA ALA A 90 7.60 -4.51 -8.60
C ALA A 90 6.67 -5.62 -8.07
N LEU A 91 5.44 -5.74 -8.59
CA LEU A 91 4.55 -6.85 -8.24
C LEU A 91 5.06 -8.19 -8.75
N ILE A 92 5.67 -8.23 -9.94
CA ILE A 92 6.30 -9.46 -10.48
C ILE A 92 7.47 -9.87 -9.59
N PHE A 93 8.37 -8.93 -9.28
CA PHE A 93 9.50 -9.22 -8.39
C PHE A 93 9.06 -9.61 -6.99
N ASN A 94 7.95 -9.03 -6.49
CA ASN A 94 7.39 -9.42 -5.19
C ASN A 94 7.03 -10.91 -5.17
N PHE A 95 6.48 -11.46 -6.24
CA PHE A 95 6.21 -12.89 -6.38
C PHE A 95 7.49 -13.73 -6.41
N VAL A 96 8.47 -13.30 -7.21
CA VAL A 96 9.76 -13.99 -7.31
C VAL A 96 10.44 -14.07 -5.94
N PHE A 97 10.52 -12.94 -5.23
CA PHE A 97 11.13 -12.90 -3.89
C PHE A 97 10.27 -13.59 -2.83
N ALA A 98 8.93 -13.54 -2.90
CA ALA A 98 8.08 -14.31 -1.99
C ALA A 98 8.37 -15.81 -2.09
N LYS A 99 8.53 -16.34 -3.32
CA LYS A 99 8.89 -17.76 -3.51
C LYS A 99 10.33 -18.07 -3.05
N ILE A 100 11.30 -17.26 -3.45
CA ILE A 100 12.73 -17.56 -3.21
C ILE A 100 13.13 -17.29 -1.75
N LEU A 101 12.73 -16.16 -1.17
CA LEU A 101 13.15 -15.75 0.18
C LEU A 101 12.25 -16.34 1.25
N VAL A 102 10.93 -16.26 1.07
CA VAL A 102 9.95 -16.65 2.11
C VAL A 102 9.52 -18.12 1.94
N GLY A 103 9.66 -18.70 0.74
CA GLY A 103 9.20 -20.05 0.45
C GLY A 103 7.69 -20.14 0.21
N THR A 104 7.04 -19.02 -0.14
CA THR A 104 5.59 -18.99 -0.35
C THR A 104 5.19 -19.83 -1.56
N GLN A 105 4.23 -20.75 -1.38
CA GLN A 105 3.67 -21.51 -2.50
C GLN A 105 2.81 -20.59 -3.38
N ILE A 106 3.19 -20.50 -4.66
CA ILE A 106 2.50 -19.70 -5.68
C ILE A 106 1.62 -20.62 -6.51
N THR A 107 0.33 -20.34 -6.52
CA THR A 107 -0.67 -21.04 -7.32
C THR A 107 -0.84 -20.38 -8.70
N ARG A 108 -1.47 -21.08 -9.65
CA ARG A 108 -1.84 -20.47 -10.94
C ARG A 108 -2.80 -19.29 -10.78
N GLN A 109 -3.71 -19.36 -9.80
CA GLN A 109 -4.61 -18.26 -9.47
C GLN A 109 -3.85 -17.02 -9.00
N ASP A 110 -2.77 -17.20 -8.23
CA ASP A 110 -1.96 -16.07 -7.77
C ASP A 110 -1.27 -15.35 -8.95
N VAL A 111 -0.79 -16.12 -9.95
CA VAL A 111 -0.20 -15.57 -11.17
C VAL A 111 -1.24 -14.77 -11.97
N TYR A 112 -2.40 -15.35 -12.23
CA TYR A 112 -3.48 -14.63 -12.94
C TYR A 112 -3.93 -13.38 -12.15
N GLY A 113 -3.99 -13.44 -10.82
CA GLY A 113 -4.40 -12.32 -9.98
C GLY A 113 -3.42 -11.17 -10.06
N THR A 114 -2.13 -11.47 -10.06
CA THR A 114 -1.07 -10.49 -10.22
C THR A 114 -1.14 -9.80 -11.58
N VAL A 115 -1.33 -10.57 -12.65
CA VAL A 115 -1.47 -10.02 -14.00
C VAL A 115 -2.68 -9.09 -14.08
N VAL A 116 -3.82 -9.48 -13.50
CA VAL A 116 -5.01 -8.63 -13.44
C VAL A 116 -4.75 -7.36 -12.64
N VAL A 117 -4.12 -7.44 -11.45
CA VAL A 117 -3.80 -6.25 -10.64
C VAL A 117 -2.86 -5.33 -11.41
N MET A 118 -1.79 -5.86 -12.01
CA MET A 118 -0.84 -5.07 -12.81
C MET A 118 -1.53 -4.37 -13.99
N ALA A 119 -2.31 -5.10 -14.77
CA ALA A 119 -3.06 -4.53 -15.89
C ALA A 119 -4.02 -3.43 -15.43
N SER A 120 -4.68 -3.65 -14.28
CA SER A 120 -5.60 -2.67 -13.68
C SER A 120 -4.89 -1.41 -13.21
N VAL A 121 -3.72 -1.53 -12.55
CA VAL A 121 -2.92 -0.37 -12.13
C VAL A 121 -2.46 0.44 -13.34
N VAL A 122 -1.96 -0.23 -14.38
CA VAL A 122 -1.58 0.43 -15.64
C VAL A 122 -2.78 1.13 -16.27
N TRP A 123 -3.93 0.46 -16.34
CA TRP A 123 -5.17 1.02 -16.88
C TRP A 123 -5.60 2.28 -16.12
N ILE A 124 -5.69 2.21 -14.79
CA ILE A 124 -6.09 3.34 -13.94
C ILE A 124 -5.16 4.53 -14.14
N VAL A 125 -3.84 4.32 -14.19
CA VAL A 125 -2.90 5.44 -14.34
C VAL A 125 -2.90 6.01 -15.76
N VAL A 126 -3.01 5.17 -16.79
CA VAL A 126 -3.09 5.65 -18.18
C VAL A 126 -4.32 6.52 -18.35
N PHE A 127 -5.51 5.99 -18.06
CA PHE A 127 -6.76 6.74 -18.24
C PHE A 127 -6.92 7.88 -17.22
N GLY A 128 -6.47 7.68 -15.99
CA GLY A 128 -6.44 8.73 -14.97
C GLY A 128 -5.49 9.88 -15.28
N GLY A 129 -4.42 9.60 -16.04
CA GLY A 129 -3.45 10.60 -16.49
C GLY A 129 -3.74 11.18 -17.87
N MET A 130 -4.87 10.83 -18.52
CA MET A 130 -5.22 11.35 -19.85
C MET A 130 -5.64 12.82 -19.84
N ASN A 131 -5.91 13.39 -18.66
CA ASN A 131 -6.22 14.81 -18.55
C ASN A 131 -4.95 15.67 -18.60
N SER A 132 -5.08 16.91 -19.07
CA SER A 132 -3.99 17.92 -19.16
C SER A 132 -3.42 18.37 -17.79
N SER A 133 -3.63 17.59 -16.73
CA SER A 133 -3.25 17.87 -15.35
C SER A 133 -1.73 18.00 -15.16
N GLY A 134 -0.93 17.27 -15.93
CA GLY A 134 0.53 17.29 -15.83
C GLY A 134 1.14 18.67 -16.12
N ASP A 135 0.63 19.37 -17.15
CA ASP A 135 1.15 20.67 -17.56
C ASP A 135 0.73 21.80 -16.60
N ILE A 136 -0.42 21.65 -15.93
CA ILE A 136 -0.93 22.61 -14.93
C ILE A 136 -0.09 22.50 -13.66
N GLU A 137 0.16 21.26 -13.19
CA GLU A 137 0.89 21.01 -11.95
C GLU A 137 2.35 21.51 -12.02
N GLU A 138 2.99 21.40 -13.18
CA GLU A 138 4.35 21.89 -13.42
C GLU A 138 4.43 23.43 -13.41
N ARG A 139 3.35 24.11 -13.82
CA ARG A 139 3.28 25.59 -13.88
C ARG A 139 2.77 26.25 -12.60
N MET A 140 2.16 25.50 -11.68
CA MET A 140 1.59 26.05 -10.45
C MET A 140 2.66 26.69 -9.58
N THR A 141 2.34 27.79 -8.89
CA THR A 141 3.21 28.36 -7.87
C THR A 141 2.97 27.70 -6.51
N LEU A 142 3.85 27.95 -5.53
CA LEU A 142 3.61 27.51 -4.15
C LEU A 142 2.36 28.14 -3.54
N THR A 143 2.05 29.38 -3.92
CA THR A 143 0.85 30.09 -3.46
C THR A 143 -0.41 29.40 -3.97
N ASP A 144 -0.44 28.97 -5.24
CA ASP A 144 -1.56 28.22 -5.81
C ASP A 144 -1.80 26.91 -5.07
N LEU A 145 -0.72 26.22 -4.72
CA LEU A 145 -0.76 24.97 -3.97
C LEU A 145 -1.37 25.17 -2.58
N LYS A 146 -0.92 26.21 -1.84
CA LYS A 146 -1.50 26.58 -0.55
C LYS A 146 -2.99 26.93 -0.66
N MET A 147 -3.40 27.62 -1.73
CA MET A 147 -4.82 27.95 -1.98
C MET A 147 -5.68 26.70 -2.23
N LEU A 148 -5.14 25.68 -2.90
CA LEU A 148 -5.83 24.40 -3.08
C LEU A 148 -6.05 23.67 -1.74
N PHE A 149 -5.06 23.66 -0.84
CA PHE A 149 -5.21 23.11 0.52
C PHE A 149 -6.26 23.86 1.35
N ALA A 150 -6.40 25.17 1.15
CA ALA A 150 -7.34 26.01 1.89
C ALA A 150 -8.80 25.87 1.39
N ARG A 151 -9.05 25.16 0.28
CA ARG A 151 -10.41 25.03 -0.25
C ARG A 151 -11.28 24.20 0.68
N ILE A 152 -12.44 24.73 1.06
CA ILE A 152 -13.37 24.07 1.99
C ILE A 152 -13.76 22.64 1.56
N VAL A 153 -13.96 22.43 0.25
CA VAL A 153 -14.27 21.10 -0.31
C VAL A 153 -13.14 20.10 -0.04
N PHE A 154 -11.89 20.53 -0.22
CA PHE A 154 -10.73 19.69 0.06
C PHE A 154 -10.59 19.44 1.57
N ILE A 155 -10.79 20.46 2.41
CA ILE A 155 -10.71 20.32 3.87
C ILE A 155 -11.76 19.32 4.40
N ILE A 156 -13.02 19.42 3.93
CA ILE A 156 -14.08 18.49 4.31
C ILE A 156 -13.73 17.08 3.84
N TYR A 157 -13.35 16.91 2.57
CA TYR A 157 -12.95 15.63 2.01
C TYR A 157 -11.79 15.00 2.78
N PHE A 158 -10.70 15.74 2.97
CA PHE A 158 -9.50 15.29 3.66
C PHE A 158 -9.79 14.95 5.13
N SER A 159 -10.61 15.74 5.81
CA SER A 159 -11.05 15.45 7.19
C SER A 159 -11.88 14.16 7.28
N VAL A 160 -12.83 13.96 6.35
CA VAL A 160 -13.65 12.74 6.30
C VAL A 160 -12.78 11.52 5.99
N LEU A 161 -11.88 11.62 5.02
CA LEU A 161 -10.95 10.55 4.66
C LEU A 161 -10.06 10.16 5.85
N ASN A 162 -9.49 11.15 6.55
CA ASN A 162 -8.70 10.90 7.76
C ASN A 162 -9.55 10.26 8.88
N GLY A 163 -10.79 10.70 9.07
CA GLY A 163 -11.72 10.07 10.02
C GLY A 163 -11.95 8.59 9.72
N ILE A 164 -12.13 8.25 8.44
CA ILE A 164 -12.24 6.86 7.98
C ILE A 164 -10.93 6.10 8.25
N ILE A 165 -9.78 6.65 7.85
CA ILE A 165 -8.46 6.04 8.05
C ILE A 165 -8.22 5.74 9.54
N PHE A 166 -8.45 6.71 10.43
CA PHE A 166 -8.27 6.52 11.87
C PHE A 166 -9.25 5.52 12.47
N ALA A 167 -10.50 5.48 12.00
CA ALA A 167 -11.47 4.47 12.43
C ALA A 167 -11.03 3.05 12.02
N PHE A 168 -10.62 2.86 10.76
CA PHE A 168 -10.11 1.58 10.28
C PHE A 168 -8.79 1.19 10.95
N LEU A 169 -7.90 2.15 11.17
CA LEU A 169 -6.65 1.94 11.90
C LEU A 169 -6.90 1.54 13.35
N GLY A 170 -7.83 2.21 14.04
CA GLY A 170 -8.24 1.88 15.40
C GLY A 170 -8.84 0.47 15.48
N LEU A 171 -9.70 0.11 14.53
CA LEU A 171 -10.22 -1.26 14.41
C LEU A 171 -9.09 -2.28 14.16
N GLY A 172 -8.15 -1.96 13.26
CA GLY A 172 -6.99 -2.80 12.96
C GLY A 172 -6.08 -2.99 14.18
N MET A 173 -5.80 -1.91 14.92
CA MET A 173 -5.01 -1.94 16.17
C MET A 173 -5.70 -2.75 17.25
N TYR A 174 -7.00 -2.55 17.48
CA TYR A 174 -7.79 -3.35 18.42
C TYR A 174 -7.78 -4.83 18.04
N ALA A 175 -7.93 -5.14 16.76
CA ALA A 175 -7.91 -6.52 16.27
C ALA A 175 -6.52 -7.16 16.38
N TYR A 176 -5.46 -6.41 16.06
CA TYR A 176 -4.08 -6.85 16.25
C TYR A 176 -3.79 -7.17 17.71
N TRP A 177 -4.17 -6.25 18.61
CA TRP A 177 -4.02 -6.44 20.04
C TRP A 177 -4.75 -7.70 20.53
N ALA A 178 -5.99 -7.94 20.07
CA ALA A 178 -6.73 -9.16 20.38
C ALA A 178 -6.04 -10.46 19.89
N ILE A 179 -5.33 -10.39 18.76
CA ILE A 179 -4.59 -11.54 18.22
C ILE A 179 -3.33 -11.80 19.05
N SER A 180 -2.59 -10.74 19.40
CA SER A 180 -1.32 -10.80 20.13
C SER A 180 -1.48 -10.90 21.64
N LEU A 181 -2.70 -10.72 22.19
CA LEU A 181 -2.95 -10.78 23.62
C LEU A 181 -2.60 -12.17 24.16
N ASP A 182 -1.76 -12.17 25.18
CA ASP A 182 -1.41 -13.34 25.98
C ASP A 182 -1.90 -13.07 27.41
N ASP A 183 -2.99 -13.74 27.79
CA ASP A 183 -3.67 -13.58 29.08
C ASP A 183 -3.68 -14.95 29.78
N GLU A 184 -3.43 -14.98 31.10
CA GLU A 184 -3.29 -16.21 31.88
C GLU A 184 -4.49 -17.15 31.70
N SER A 185 -5.71 -16.57 31.65
CA SER A 185 -6.95 -17.34 31.50
C SER A 185 -7.27 -17.72 30.04
N GLY A 186 -6.69 -17.01 29.07
CA GLY A 186 -7.04 -17.08 27.65
C GLY A 186 -8.48 -16.66 27.30
N GLN A 187 -9.33 -16.36 28.30
CA GLN A 187 -10.75 -16.11 28.13
C GLN A 187 -11.02 -14.74 27.52
N LEU A 188 -10.26 -13.71 27.94
CA LEU A 188 -10.35 -12.38 27.38
C LEU A 188 -10.00 -12.39 25.88
N ARG A 189 -8.91 -13.07 25.53
CA ARG A 189 -8.48 -13.28 24.13
C ARG A 189 -9.58 -13.94 23.29
N LYS A 190 -10.19 -15.02 23.80
CA LYS A 190 -11.31 -15.72 23.13
C LYS A 190 -12.50 -14.79 22.91
N ASN A 191 -12.93 -14.06 23.94
CA ASN A 191 -14.07 -13.14 23.88
C ASN A 191 -13.84 -12.01 22.86
N MET A 192 -12.65 -11.42 22.87
CA MET A 192 -12.28 -10.37 21.92
C MET A 192 -12.27 -10.89 20.47
N LYS A 193 -11.64 -12.04 20.23
CA LYS A 193 -11.64 -12.68 18.90
C LYS A 193 -13.05 -13.01 18.43
N ALA A 194 -13.93 -13.48 19.32
CA ALA A 194 -15.33 -13.76 18.99
C ALA A 194 -16.08 -12.49 18.56
N ARG A 195 -15.95 -11.40 19.32
CA ARG A 195 -16.54 -10.09 18.96
C ARG A 195 -16.02 -9.57 17.64
N LEU A 196 -14.71 -9.66 17.40
CA LEU A 196 -14.09 -9.26 16.13
C LEU A 196 -14.60 -10.08 14.96
N THR A 197 -14.71 -11.39 15.12
CA THR A 197 -15.23 -12.31 14.09
C THR A 197 -16.69 -11.97 13.75
N GLN A 198 -17.48 -11.54 14.74
CA GLN A 198 -18.83 -11.05 14.53
C GLN A 198 -18.86 -9.69 13.81
N LEU A 199 -18.07 -8.71 14.28
CA LEU A 199 -18.00 -7.36 13.69
C LEU A 199 -17.50 -7.37 12.25
N LEU A 200 -16.46 -8.14 11.96
CA LEU A 200 -15.87 -8.29 10.63
C LEU A 200 -16.69 -9.22 9.73
N GLY A 201 -17.77 -9.81 10.24
CA GLY A 201 -18.69 -10.64 9.47
C GLY A 201 -18.09 -11.93 8.92
N THR A 202 -16.94 -12.38 9.43
CA THR A 202 -16.26 -13.61 8.96
C THR A 202 -17.04 -14.89 9.26
N ASN A 203 -18.04 -14.82 10.16
CA ASN A 203 -18.92 -15.93 10.52
C ASN A 203 -19.99 -16.29 9.47
N ARG A 204 -20.35 -15.39 8.53
CA ARG A 204 -21.45 -15.64 7.57
C ARG A 204 -21.20 -16.85 6.64
N PHE A 205 -19.94 -17.28 6.48
CA PHE A 205 -19.57 -18.45 5.68
C PHE A 205 -19.35 -19.73 6.49
N ALA A 206 -18.99 -19.64 7.77
CA ALA A 206 -18.74 -20.82 8.62
C ALA A 206 -20.02 -21.58 8.98
N ARG A 207 -21.17 -20.90 8.99
CA ARG A 207 -22.48 -21.51 9.24
C ARG A 207 -23.09 -22.18 7.99
N ALA A 208 -22.55 -21.90 6.80
CA ALA A 208 -22.99 -22.49 5.53
C ALA A 208 -22.32 -23.84 5.24
N SER A 209 -21.22 -24.19 5.92
CA SER A 209 -20.41 -25.38 5.62
C SER A 209 -20.78 -26.65 6.41
N GLY A 210 -21.76 -26.61 7.34
CA GLY A 210 -22.44 -27.80 7.87
C GLY A 210 -21.58 -28.91 8.50
N LEU A 211 -20.32 -28.68 8.84
CA LEU A 211 -19.43 -29.69 9.40
C LEU A 211 -19.35 -29.54 10.92
N THR A 212 -19.95 -30.49 11.63
CA THR A 212 -19.74 -30.73 13.07
C THR A 212 -19.39 -32.20 13.25
N LEU A 213 -18.09 -32.49 13.35
CA LEU A 213 -17.56 -33.72 13.94
C LEU A 213 -16.58 -33.28 15.03
N GLU A 214 -16.63 -33.90 16.22
CA GLU A 214 -15.91 -33.51 17.45
C GLU A 214 -14.36 -33.45 17.35
N GLY A 215 -13.75 -33.82 16.22
CA GLY A 215 -12.33 -33.58 15.90
C GLY A 215 -12.04 -32.32 15.06
N ASP A 216 -13.08 -31.65 14.57
CA ASP A 216 -13.04 -30.52 13.64
C ASP A 216 -12.97 -29.16 14.36
N GLU A 217 -13.18 -29.11 15.67
CA GLU A 217 -13.18 -27.84 16.43
C GLU A 217 -11.81 -27.16 16.45
N GLY A 218 -10.73 -27.94 16.59
CA GLY A 218 -9.35 -27.43 16.56
C GLY A 218 -8.95 -26.90 15.18
N LEU A 219 -9.25 -27.67 14.14
CA LEU A 219 -9.00 -27.30 12.74
C LEU A 219 -9.82 -26.06 12.34
N ALA A 220 -11.10 -26.00 12.75
CA ALA A 220 -11.97 -24.86 12.54
C ALA A 220 -11.56 -23.62 13.35
N ALA A 221 -10.91 -23.80 14.51
CA ALA A 221 -10.34 -22.70 15.30
C ALA A 221 -9.09 -22.13 14.64
N GLU A 222 -8.18 -22.97 14.15
CA GLU A 222 -6.98 -22.55 13.42
C GLU A 222 -7.33 -21.85 12.11
N ALA A 223 -8.28 -22.40 11.33
CA ALA A 223 -8.79 -21.77 10.12
C ALA A 223 -9.45 -20.40 10.40
N ARG A 224 -10.16 -20.24 11.54
CA ARG A 224 -10.70 -18.96 11.98
C ARG A 224 -9.62 -17.95 12.35
N ASP A 225 -8.57 -18.38 13.05
CA ASP A 225 -7.44 -17.53 13.41
C ASP A 225 -6.69 -17.04 12.18
N GLN A 226 -6.44 -17.92 11.20
CA GLN A 226 -5.83 -17.56 9.92
C GLN A 226 -6.68 -16.58 9.11
N ARG A 227 -8.00 -16.78 9.06
CA ARG A 227 -8.94 -15.84 8.43
C ARG A 227 -8.93 -14.48 9.12
N LEU A 228 -8.91 -14.45 10.45
CA LEU A 228 -8.85 -13.21 11.22
C LEU A 228 -7.54 -12.45 10.94
N LYS A 229 -6.39 -13.14 11.02
CA LYS A 229 -5.07 -12.56 10.67
C LYS A 229 -5.07 -11.99 9.25
N LYS A 230 -5.64 -12.72 8.28
CA LYS A 230 -5.78 -12.26 6.90
C LYS A 230 -6.61 -10.99 6.78
N VAL A 231 -7.78 -10.93 7.41
CA VAL A 231 -8.64 -9.73 7.38
C VAL A 231 -7.95 -8.54 8.04
N VAL A 232 -7.31 -8.74 9.19
CA VAL A 232 -6.56 -7.67 9.87
C VAL A 232 -5.38 -7.20 9.03
N ALA A 233 -4.66 -8.11 8.38
CA ALA A 233 -3.59 -7.75 7.43
C ALA A 233 -4.11 -6.91 6.27
N MET A 234 -5.28 -7.25 5.71
CA MET A 234 -5.93 -6.46 4.65
C MET A 234 -6.36 -5.08 5.15
N ILE A 235 -6.88 -4.96 6.38
CA ILE A 235 -7.22 -3.66 6.99
C ILE A 235 -5.97 -2.78 7.10
N PHE A 236 -4.86 -3.30 7.66
CA PHE A 236 -3.61 -2.54 7.73
C PHE A 236 -3.07 -2.20 6.33
N SER A 237 -3.16 -3.13 5.37
CA SER A 237 -2.73 -2.86 3.99
C SER A 237 -3.56 -1.75 3.34
N ALA A 238 -4.88 -1.75 3.56
CA ALA A 238 -5.79 -0.71 3.09
C ALA A 238 -5.50 0.64 3.74
N CYS A 239 -5.38 0.70 5.08
CA CYS A 239 -5.01 1.93 5.78
C CYS A 239 -3.65 2.46 5.32
N GLY A 240 -2.66 1.58 5.15
CA GLY A 240 -1.35 1.93 4.64
C GLY A 240 -1.42 2.51 3.23
N GLY A 241 -2.21 1.89 2.33
CA GLY A 241 -2.40 2.39 0.97
C GLY A 241 -3.12 3.73 0.92
N LEU A 242 -4.14 3.93 1.76
CA LEU A 242 -4.83 5.22 1.91
C LEU A 242 -3.87 6.31 2.40
N LEU A 243 -3.11 6.04 3.46
CA LEU A 243 -2.09 6.96 3.96
C LEU A 243 -1.03 7.26 2.90
N ALA A 244 -0.57 6.25 2.16
CA ALA A 244 0.37 6.44 1.07
C ALA A 244 -0.15 7.36 -0.03
N SER A 245 -1.45 7.28 -0.33
CA SER A 245 -2.07 8.15 -1.32
C SER A 245 -2.13 9.61 -0.86
N GLU A 246 -2.30 9.86 0.44
CA GLU A 246 -2.23 11.21 1.03
C GLU A 246 -0.77 11.70 1.08
N THR A 247 0.16 10.83 1.48
CA THR A 247 1.60 11.10 1.50
C THR A 247 2.08 11.53 0.12
N LEU A 248 1.60 10.93 -0.97
CA LEU A 248 1.96 11.33 -2.33
C LEU A 248 1.60 12.80 -2.62
N LEU A 249 0.36 13.21 -2.29
CA LEU A 249 -0.12 14.57 -2.49
C LEU A 249 0.68 15.57 -1.64
N LEU A 250 0.90 15.24 -0.37
CA LEU A 250 1.69 16.05 0.56
C LEU A 250 3.16 16.11 0.15
N ALA A 251 3.73 15.04 -0.41
CA ALA A 251 5.12 14.97 -0.82
C ALA A 251 5.40 15.92 -1.99
N LYS A 252 4.50 15.99 -2.98
CA LYS A 252 4.63 16.97 -4.08
C LYS A 252 4.75 18.40 -3.55
N SER A 253 3.93 18.72 -2.54
CA SER A 253 3.92 20.04 -1.91
C SER A 253 5.11 20.28 -0.99
N GLY A 254 5.47 19.29 -0.18
CA GLY A 254 6.60 19.33 0.73
C GLY A 254 7.94 19.45 0.02
N VAL A 255 8.15 18.69 -1.07
CA VAL A 255 9.37 18.81 -1.89
C VAL A 255 9.50 20.22 -2.44
N LYS A 256 8.42 20.78 -2.99
CA LYS A 256 8.42 22.15 -3.53
C LYS A 256 8.74 23.20 -2.47
N LEU A 257 8.17 23.07 -1.27
CA LEU A 257 8.47 23.95 -0.12
C LEU A 257 9.95 23.90 0.27
N ILE A 258 10.52 22.71 0.33
CA ILE A 258 11.93 22.50 0.67
C ILE A 258 12.83 23.08 -0.42
N THR A 259 12.58 22.77 -1.69
CA THR A 259 13.41 23.23 -2.80
C THR A 259 13.38 24.75 -2.95
N SER A 260 12.23 25.41 -2.78
CA SER A 260 12.14 26.87 -2.84
C SER A 260 12.84 27.55 -1.66
N THR A 261 12.77 26.95 -0.46
CA THR A 261 13.52 27.43 0.71
C THR A 261 15.03 27.32 0.49
N LEU A 262 15.51 26.21 -0.06
CA LEU A 262 16.93 26.01 -0.39
C LEU A 262 17.42 26.97 -1.50
N ALA A 263 16.52 27.39 -2.39
CA ALA A 263 16.81 28.40 -3.42
C ALA A 263 16.89 29.84 -2.86
N GLY A 264 16.64 30.05 -1.56
CA GLY A 264 16.80 31.33 -0.87
C GLY A 264 15.49 32.03 -0.49
N ASP A 265 14.33 31.48 -0.85
CA ASP A 265 13.02 32.04 -0.49
C ASP A 265 12.36 31.22 0.62
N ASN A 266 12.57 31.62 1.89
CA ASN A 266 12.12 30.85 3.05
C ASN A 266 10.59 30.73 3.13
N GLN A 267 10.07 29.52 2.87
CA GLN A 267 8.62 29.24 2.85
C GLN A 267 8.04 28.82 4.21
N PHE A 268 8.89 28.70 5.24
CA PHE A 268 8.51 28.29 6.59
C PHE A 268 8.11 29.48 7.48
N THR A 269 7.42 30.45 6.90
CA THR A 269 6.83 31.59 7.60
C THR A 269 5.40 31.28 8.06
N ASP A 270 4.71 30.41 7.34
CA ASP A 270 3.28 30.15 7.55
C ASP A 270 3.04 28.83 8.30
N TYR A 271 2.05 28.82 9.20
CA TYR A 271 1.63 27.61 9.91
C TYR A 271 1.24 26.46 8.97
N LEU A 272 0.71 26.77 7.79
CA LEU A 272 0.33 25.78 6.78
C LEU A 272 1.54 24.98 6.26
N SER A 273 2.70 25.62 6.05
CA SER A 273 3.92 24.94 5.58
C SER A 273 4.43 23.94 6.62
N TYR A 274 4.43 24.32 7.89
CA TYR A 274 4.78 23.41 9.00
C TYR A 274 3.79 22.26 9.13
N PHE A 275 2.49 22.55 9.00
CA PHE A 275 1.45 21.54 9.03
C PHE A 275 1.63 20.50 7.91
N ILE A 276 1.86 20.94 6.66
CA ILE A 276 2.09 20.03 5.52
C ILE A 276 3.29 19.12 5.78
N LEU A 277 4.43 19.65 6.25
CA LEU A 277 5.60 18.83 6.55
C LEU A 277 5.37 17.86 7.71
N PHE A 278 4.71 18.31 8.78
CA PHE A 278 4.39 17.44 9.91
C PHE A 278 3.51 16.27 9.47
N VAL A 279 2.42 16.54 8.73
CA VAL A 279 1.50 15.51 8.24
C VAL A 279 2.19 14.60 7.22
N LEU A 280 3.10 15.14 6.38
CA LEU A 280 3.92 14.35 5.45
C LEU A 280 4.77 13.32 6.20
N VAL A 281 5.53 13.74 7.22
CA VAL A 281 6.38 12.83 7.99
C VAL A 281 5.54 11.83 8.78
N PHE A 282 4.45 12.29 9.41
CA PHE A 282 3.55 11.44 10.17
C PHE A 282 2.92 10.34 9.29
N THR A 283 2.34 10.72 8.15
CA THR A 283 1.73 9.76 7.22
C THR A 283 2.79 8.83 6.61
N ALA A 284 4.00 9.34 6.32
CA ALA A 284 5.10 8.53 5.80
C ALA A 284 5.59 7.45 6.77
N ILE A 285 5.61 7.73 8.08
CA ILE A 285 5.93 6.73 9.11
C ILE A 285 4.75 5.75 9.28
N LEU A 286 3.52 6.28 9.34
CA LEU A 286 2.34 5.48 9.63
C LEU A 286 2.00 4.49 8.50
N GLN A 287 2.18 4.86 7.23
CA GLN A 287 2.01 3.94 6.10
C GLN A 287 2.98 2.76 6.18
N VAL A 288 4.23 3.00 6.60
CA VAL A 288 5.28 1.99 6.74
C VAL A 288 4.94 1.05 7.90
N TYR A 289 4.48 1.61 9.03
CA TYR A 289 3.99 0.82 10.17
C TYR A 289 2.84 -0.10 9.75
N CYS A 290 1.86 0.42 9.02
CA CYS A 290 0.72 -0.35 8.53
C CYS A 290 1.16 -1.49 7.60
N LEU A 291 2.01 -1.18 6.61
CA LEU A 291 2.52 -2.16 5.66
C LEU A 291 3.32 -3.27 6.36
N ASN A 292 4.24 -2.89 7.25
CA ASN A 292 5.05 -3.82 8.02
C ASN A 292 4.17 -4.71 8.93
N THR A 293 3.12 -4.14 9.55
CA THR A 293 2.17 -4.91 10.36
C THR A 293 1.34 -5.88 9.52
N GLY A 294 0.94 -5.48 8.31
CA GLY A 294 0.31 -6.39 7.34
C GLY A 294 1.21 -7.58 7.00
N LEU A 295 2.49 -7.34 6.73
CA LEU A 295 3.48 -8.38 6.42
C LEU A 295 3.75 -9.33 7.58
N LYS A 296 3.65 -8.89 8.84
CA LYS A 296 3.70 -9.79 10.01
C LYS A 296 2.58 -10.81 9.97
N LEU A 297 1.37 -10.36 9.66
CA LEU A 297 0.15 -11.14 9.81
C LEU A 297 -0.14 -12.05 8.62
N TYR A 298 0.25 -11.66 7.40
CA TYR A 298 -0.07 -12.41 6.19
C TYR A 298 1.00 -12.28 5.09
N ASP A 299 0.87 -13.04 4.01
CA ASP A 299 1.85 -13.10 2.93
C ASP A 299 1.94 -11.81 2.12
N SER A 300 3.16 -11.46 1.72
CA SER A 300 3.46 -10.32 0.82
C SER A 300 2.72 -10.43 -0.52
N VAL A 301 2.44 -11.65 -0.97
CA VAL A 301 1.66 -11.96 -2.19
C VAL A 301 0.27 -11.32 -2.17
N LEU A 302 -0.35 -11.16 -1.00
CA LEU A 302 -1.66 -10.51 -0.87
C LEU A 302 -1.54 -9.08 -0.30
N VAL A 303 -0.68 -8.88 0.70
CA VAL A 303 -0.51 -7.60 1.40
C VAL A 303 -0.06 -6.50 0.43
N VAL A 304 0.95 -6.78 -0.41
CA VAL A 304 1.55 -5.78 -1.30
C VAL A 304 0.59 -5.33 -2.41
N PRO A 305 -0.09 -6.24 -3.14
CA PRO A 305 -1.14 -5.84 -4.09
C PRO A 305 -2.30 -5.08 -3.46
N THR A 306 -2.71 -5.45 -2.24
CA THR A 306 -3.78 -4.73 -1.53
C THR A 306 -3.36 -3.29 -1.22
N PHE A 307 -2.16 -3.12 -0.65
CA PHE A 307 -1.61 -1.80 -0.34
C PHE A 307 -1.52 -0.91 -1.59
N TYR A 308 -0.88 -1.40 -2.65
CA TYR A 308 -0.75 -0.62 -3.90
C TYR A 308 -2.09 -0.38 -4.58
N GLY A 309 -3.03 -1.31 -4.44
CA GLY A 309 -4.39 -1.15 -4.94
C GLY A 309 -5.12 0.05 -4.35
N PHE A 310 -5.14 0.15 -3.01
CA PHE A 310 -5.73 1.30 -2.31
C PHE A 310 -4.97 2.59 -2.62
N TYR A 311 -3.63 2.53 -2.62
CA TYR A 311 -2.77 3.66 -3.00
C TYR A 311 -3.12 4.22 -4.39
N THR A 312 -3.22 3.37 -5.40
CA THR A 312 -3.52 3.79 -6.77
C THR A 312 -4.95 4.32 -6.90
N ALA A 313 -5.94 3.62 -6.33
CA ALA A 313 -7.34 4.03 -6.43
C ALA A 313 -7.59 5.39 -5.74
N PHE A 314 -7.12 5.55 -4.50
CA PHE A 314 -7.32 6.79 -3.75
C PHE A 314 -6.34 7.89 -4.16
N GLY A 315 -5.16 7.57 -4.68
CA GLY A 315 -4.22 8.56 -5.21
C GLY A 315 -4.84 9.40 -6.32
N LEU A 316 -5.58 8.75 -7.23
CA LEU A 316 -6.30 9.44 -8.29
C LEU A 316 -7.44 10.32 -7.74
N ILE A 317 -8.24 9.79 -6.81
CA ILE A 317 -9.34 10.53 -6.18
C ILE A 317 -8.79 11.74 -5.42
N ASN A 318 -7.77 11.55 -4.59
CA ASN A 318 -7.08 12.61 -3.84
C ASN A 318 -6.57 13.70 -4.78
N SER A 319 -5.84 13.31 -5.84
CA SER A 319 -5.28 14.26 -6.81
C SER A 319 -6.37 15.05 -7.53
N THR A 320 -7.45 14.38 -7.95
CA THR A 320 -8.55 15.01 -8.70
C THR A 320 -9.33 15.99 -7.83
N ILE A 321 -9.66 15.59 -6.60
CA ILE A 321 -10.34 16.46 -5.64
C ILE A 321 -9.43 17.61 -5.26
N TYR A 322 -8.15 17.38 -4.99
CA TYR A 322 -7.21 18.42 -4.62
C TYR A 322 -7.07 19.49 -5.70
N LEU A 323 -6.74 19.08 -6.93
CA LEU A 323 -6.53 19.97 -8.07
C LEU A 323 -7.81 20.64 -8.59
N ASN A 324 -8.98 20.34 -8.00
CA ASN A 324 -10.29 20.85 -8.44
C ASN A 324 -10.70 20.41 -9.85
N GLN A 325 -10.17 19.29 -10.34
CA GLN A 325 -10.30 18.89 -11.74
C GLN A 325 -11.50 17.99 -12.01
N LEU A 326 -12.38 17.78 -11.03
CA LEU A 326 -13.54 16.89 -11.19
C LEU A 326 -14.41 17.26 -12.40
N GLY A 327 -14.50 18.55 -12.74
CA GLY A 327 -15.24 19.04 -13.91
C GLY A 327 -14.48 18.95 -15.24
N ASP A 328 -13.16 18.73 -15.19
CA ASP A 328 -12.30 18.66 -16.38
C ASP A 328 -12.19 17.23 -16.93
N TYR A 329 -12.59 16.22 -16.14
CA TYR A 329 -12.69 14.86 -16.63
C TYR A 329 -13.95 14.66 -17.46
N GLU A 330 -13.73 14.25 -18.70
CA GLU A 330 -14.78 13.64 -19.51
C GLU A 330 -15.42 12.44 -18.77
N PRO A 331 -16.76 12.34 -18.71
CA PRO A 331 -17.44 11.28 -17.95
C PRO A 331 -17.03 9.86 -18.34
N TRP A 332 -16.66 9.64 -19.60
CA TRP A 332 -16.19 8.33 -20.07
C TRP A 332 -14.82 7.97 -19.50
N VAL A 333 -13.92 8.95 -19.28
CA VAL A 333 -12.61 8.71 -18.64
C VAL A 333 -12.83 8.25 -17.21
N LEU A 334 -13.74 8.91 -16.48
CA LEU A 334 -14.11 8.50 -15.12
C LEU A 334 -14.68 7.08 -15.09
N LEU A 335 -15.53 6.72 -16.05
CA LEU A 335 -16.06 5.37 -16.17
C LEU A 335 -14.94 4.34 -16.40
N LEU A 336 -13.97 4.63 -17.27
CA LEU A 336 -12.84 3.73 -17.52
C LEU A 336 -11.93 3.57 -16.30
N VAL A 337 -11.73 4.64 -15.53
CA VAL A 337 -11.01 4.59 -14.25
C VAL A 337 -11.76 3.73 -13.24
N LEU A 338 -13.08 3.88 -13.12
CA LEU A 338 -13.91 3.06 -12.23
C LEU A 338 -13.89 1.57 -12.62
N LEU A 339 -13.89 1.26 -13.93
CA LEU A 339 -13.72 -0.11 -14.42
C LEU A 339 -12.35 -0.67 -14.03
N GLY A 340 -11.29 0.13 -14.15
CA GLY A 340 -9.95 -0.24 -13.70
C GLY A 340 -9.90 -0.54 -12.20
N ILE A 341 -10.53 0.29 -11.37
CA ILE A 341 -10.65 0.06 -9.91
C ILE A 341 -11.43 -1.24 -9.63
N GLY A 342 -12.52 -1.50 -10.36
CA GLY A 342 -13.27 -2.75 -10.25
C GLY A 342 -12.43 -3.98 -10.59
N ALA A 343 -11.66 -3.93 -11.68
CA ALA A 343 -10.73 -4.99 -12.08
C ALA A 343 -9.61 -5.19 -11.05
N LEU A 344 -9.11 -4.11 -10.45
CA LEU A 344 -8.12 -4.16 -9.38
C LEU A 344 -8.68 -4.88 -8.14
N ILE A 345 -9.88 -4.54 -7.71
CA ILE A 345 -10.57 -5.20 -6.58
C ILE A 345 -10.78 -6.68 -6.89
N TYR A 346 -11.18 -7.01 -8.12
CA TYR A 346 -11.33 -8.39 -8.57
C TYR A 346 -9.99 -9.15 -8.50
N GLY A 347 -8.89 -8.55 -8.98
CA GLY A 347 -7.55 -9.13 -8.89
C GLY A 347 -7.11 -9.42 -7.45
N VAL A 348 -7.30 -8.47 -6.53
CA VAL A 348 -7.00 -8.64 -5.10
C VAL A 348 -7.89 -9.72 -4.46
N LYS A 349 -9.17 -9.79 -4.85
CA LYS A 349 -10.08 -10.85 -4.39
C LYS A 349 -9.61 -12.23 -4.86
N MET A 350 -9.09 -12.33 -6.09
CA MET A 350 -8.56 -13.58 -6.62
C MET A 350 -7.28 -14.02 -5.89
N LEU A 351 -6.38 -13.07 -5.58
CA LEU A 351 -5.21 -13.30 -4.70
C LEU A 351 -5.62 -13.68 -3.26
N SER A 352 -6.83 -13.31 -2.85
CA SER A 352 -7.40 -13.67 -1.57
C SER A 352 -8.08 -15.04 -1.56
N ALA A 353 -8.14 -15.77 -2.67
CA ALA A 353 -8.76 -17.09 -2.71
C ALA A 353 -8.02 -18.10 -1.81
N PRO A 354 -8.71 -19.12 -1.25
CA PRO A 354 -8.05 -20.22 -0.56
C PRO A 354 -7.10 -20.95 -1.52
N LYS A 355 -5.88 -21.25 -1.06
CA LYS A 355 -4.94 -22.05 -1.83
C LYS A 355 -5.34 -23.53 -1.72
N PRO A 356 -5.33 -24.30 -2.82
CA PRO A 356 -5.62 -25.74 -2.77
C PRO A 356 -4.54 -26.47 -1.95
N ASP A 357 -4.95 -27.47 -1.16
CA ASP A 357 -4.04 -28.22 -0.31
C ASP A 357 -3.03 -29.02 -1.16
N PRO A 358 -1.73 -28.97 -0.83
CA PRO A 358 -0.69 -29.65 -1.60
C PRO A 358 -0.84 -31.18 -1.64
N ASN A 359 -1.68 -31.75 -0.78
CA ASN A 359 -1.94 -33.20 -0.70
C ASN A 359 -3.21 -33.63 -1.48
N SER A 360 -3.82 -32.74 -2.24
CA SER A 360 -5.07 -33.01 -2.99
C SER A 360 -4.85 -33.34 -4.48
N ALA A 361 -3.62 -33.64 -4.90
CA ALA A 361 -3.24 -33.97 -6.27
C ALA A 361 -2.63 -35.37 -6.40
#